data_AF-A0A6V7JN89-F1
#
_entry.id   AF-A0A6V7JN89-F1
#
_cell.length_a   1.000
_cell.length_b   1.000
_cell.length_c   1.000
_cell.angle_alpha   90.00
_cell.angle_beta   90.00
_cell.angle_gamma   90.00
#
_symmetry.space_group_name_H-M   'P 1'
#
loop_
_entity.id
_entity.type
_entity.pdbx_description
1 polymer ?
#
loop_
_entity_poly.entity_id
_entity_poly.type
_entity_poly.pdbx_seq_one_letter_code
_entity_poly.pdbx_strand_id
1 'polypeptide(L)' 'LMSTKYSGNILLSPLSLKLALVLLFEGAQEQTAHELAGVLHLPQGRWAARDQFSLILRSLR' A
#
# COMPACT_ATOMS: atom_id res chain seq x y z
N LEU A 1 17.20 17.22 -9.83
CA LEU A 1 16.13 17.46 -10.82
C LEU A 1 14.80 16.96 -10.25
N MET A 2 14.09 17.80 -9.50
CA MET A 2 12.67 17.58 -9.24
C MET A 2 11.94 18.73 -9.93
N SER A 3 11.40 18.42 -11.12
CA SER A 3 10.50 19.29 -11.85
C SER A 3 9.26 19.50 -10.97
N THR A 4 8.98 20.75 -10.61
CA THR A 4 7.72 21.16 -9.96
C THR A 4 6.59 20.98 -10.98
N LYS A 5 6.10 19.74 -11.10
CA LYS A 5 5.21 19.31 -12.19
C LYS A 5 3.73 19.61 -11.94
N TYR A 6 3.37 20.12 -10.76
CA TYR A 6 1.98 20.37 -10.38
C TYR A 6 1.77 21.85 -10.06
N SER A 7 0.92 22.50 -10.86
CA SER A 7 0.58 23.93 -10.76
C SER A 7 -0.77 24.20 -10.07
N GLY A 8 -1.34 23.21 -9.36
CA GLY A 8 -2.65 23.32 -8.72
C GLY A 8 -2.79 22.49 -7.44
N ASN A 9 -3.98 22.53 -6.84
CA ASN A 9 -4.29 21.81 -5.60
C ASN A 9 -4.24 20.29 -5.82
N ILE A 10 -3.59 19.56 -4.91
CA ILE A 10 -3.51 18.10 -4.90
C ILE A 10 -4.28 17.57 -3.69
N LEU A 11 -5.21 16.64 -3.94
CA LEU A 11 -5.84 15.83 -2.91
C LEU A 11 -5.56 14.36 -3.22
N LEU A 12 -5.06 13.63 -2.24
CA LEU A 12 -4.86 12.18 -2.33
C LEU A 12 -5.28 11.53 -1.01
N SER A 13 -5.77 10.29 -1.08
CA SER A 13 -6.06 9.47 0.09
C SER A 13 -4.89 8.49 0.32
N PRO A 14 -4.03 8.71 1.33
CA PRO A 14 -2.92 7.79 1.62
C PRO A 14 -3.42 6.38 1.91
N LEU A 15 -4.56 6.27 2.59
CA LEU A 15 -5.19 4.99 2.93
C LEU A 15 -5.65 4.24 1.68
N SER A 16 -6.35 4.91 0.76
CA SER A 16 -6.79 4.28 -0.49
C SER A 16 -5.60 3.79 -1.31
N LEU A 17 -4.52 4.58 -1.39
CA LEU A 17 -3.32 4.21 -2.13
C LEU A 17 -2.64 2.98 -1.50
N LYS A 18 -2.49 2.95 -0.17
CA LYS A 18 -1.93 1.79 0.53
C LYS A 18 -2.76 0.53 0.32
N LEU A 19 -4.09 0.62 0.43
CA LEU A 19 -4.98 -0.52 0.21
C LEU A 19 -4.84 -1.10 -1.21
N ALA A 20 -4.81 -0.24 -2.23
CA ALA A 20 -4.62 -0.68 -3.61
C ALA A 20 -3.27 -1.40 -3.80
N LEU A 21 -2.18 -0.87 -3.22
CA LEU A 21 -0.86 -1.49 -3.31
C LEU A 21 -0.76 -2.81 -2.51
N VAL A 22 -1.46 -2.93 -1.38
CA VAL A 22 -1.56 -4.20 -0.64
C VAL A 22 -2.29 -5.26 -1.45
N LEU A 23 -3.36 -4.90 -2.16
CA LEU A 23 -4.06 -5.83 -3.06
C LEU A 23 -3.15 -6.29 -4.21
N LEU A 24 -2.28 -5.41 -4.73
CA LEU A 24 -1.26 -5.81 -5.70
C LEU A 24 -0.22 -6.75 -5.10
N PHE A 25 0.24 -6.48 -3.86
CA PHE A 25 1.15 -7.36 -3.13
C PHE A 25 0.56 -8.78 -2.96
N GLU A 26 -0.75 -8.89 -2.73
CA GLU A 26 -1.42 -10.18 -2.58
C GLU A 26 -1.34 -11.07 -3.83
N GLY A 27 -1.28 -10.47 -5.03
CA GLY A 27 -1.11 -11.18 -6.30
C GLY A 27 0.33 -11.24 -6.82
N ALA A 28 1.23 -10.39 -6.31
CA ALA A 28 2.61 -10.31 -6.75
C ALA A 28 3.41 -11.56 -6.38
N GLN A 29 4.53 -11.80 -7.07
CA GLN A 29 5.44 -12.92 -6.80
C GLN A 29 6.89 -12.41 -6.74
N GLU A 30 7.75 -13.20 -6.12
CA GLU A 30 9.21 -12.99 -6.08
C GLU A 30 9.60 -11.53 -5.75
N GLN A 31 10.44 -10.92 -6.59
CA GLN A 31 10.99 -9.59 -6.40
C GLN A 31 9.91 -8.52 -6.26
N THR A 32 8.83 -8.57 -7.03
CA THR A 32 7.76 -7.58 -6.94
C THR A 32 7.05 -7.64 -5.60
N ALA A 33 6.80 -8.85 -5.08
CA ALA A 33 6.23 -8.99 -3.75
C ALA A 33 7.19 -8.48 -2.66
N HIS A 34 8.49 -8.70 -2.82
CA HIS A 34 9.52 -8.22 -1.90
C HIS A 34 9.61 -6.69 -1.86
N GLU A 35 9.63 -6.05 -3.04
CA GLU A 35 9.68 -4.58 -3.16
C GLU A 35 8.42 -3.93 -2.57
N LEU A 36 7.23 -4.47 -2.89
CA LEU A 36 5.98 -3.97 -2.34
C LEU A 36 5.92 -4.13 -0.82
N ALA A 37 6.34 -5.29 -0.29
CA ALA A 37 6.40 -5.52 1.15
C ALA A 37 7.34 -4.54 1.85
N GLY A 38 8.51 -4.28 1.26
CA GLY A 38 9.49 -3.32 1.76
C GLY A 38 8.95 -1.90 1.80
N VAL A 39 8.43 -1.39 0.68
CA VAL A 39 7.92 0.00 0.57
C VAL A 39 6.71 0.23 1.48
N LEU A 40 5.81 -0.75 1.57
CA LEU A 40 4.60 -0.65 2.38
C LEU A 40 4.85 -0.97 3.86
N HIS A 41 6.05 -1.41 4.23
CA HIS A 41 6.40 -1.89 5.58
C HIS A 41 5.42 -2.97 6.06
N LEU A 42 5.14 -3.95 5.21
CA LEU A 42 4.22 -5.04 5.56
C LEU A 42 4.86 -5.97 6.58
N PRO A 43 4.07 -6.55 7.50
CA PRO A 43 4.55 -7.62 8.36
C PRO A 43 4.95 -8.83 7.53
N GLN A 44 5.82 -9.67 8.09
CA GLN A 44 6.33 -10.85 7.38
C GLN A 44 5.21 -11.85 7.09
N GLY A 45 5.02 -12.15 5.80
CA GLY A 45 4.04 -13.12 5.31
C GLY A 45 2.69 -12.51 4.94
N ARG A 46 2.08 -13.05 3.88
CA ARG A 46 0.81 -12.54 3.34
C ARG A 46 -0.34 -12.59 4.36
N TRP A 47 -0.39 -13.62 5.20
CA TRP A 47 -1.44 -13.74 6.21
C TRP A 47 -1.40 -12.60 7.24
N ALA A 48 -0.21 -12.25 7.73
CA ALA A 48 -0.06 -11.14 8.67
C ALA A 48 -0.43 -9.79 8.02
N ALA A 49 -0.06 -9.61 6.74
CA ALA A 49 -0.44 -8.43 5.97
C ALA A 49 -1.97 -8.35 5.79
N ARG A 50 -2.63 -9.44 5.39
CA ARG A 50 -4.10 -9.50 5.28
C ARG A 50 -4.78 -9.18 6.60
N ASP A 51 -4.33 -9.75 7.71
CA ASP A 51 -4.95 -9.55 9.02
C ASP A 51 -4.88 -8.09 9.45
N GLN A 52 -3.67 -7.50 9.37
CA GLN A 52 -3.47 -6.08 9.68
C GLN A 52 -4.38 -5.17 8.84
N PHE A 53 -4.45 -5.37 7.53
CA PHE A 53 -5.28 -4.52 6.67
C PHE A 53 -6.78 -4.81 6.81
N SER A 54 -7.17 -6.02 7.19
CA SER A 54 -8.56 -6.34 7.55
C SER A 54 -8.99 -5.63 8.83
N LEU A 55 -8.11 -5.53 9.82
CA LEU A 55 -8.36 -4.75 11.04
C LEU A 55 -8.55 -3.27 10.71
N ILE A 56 -7.69 -2.68 9.87
CA ILE A 56 -7.82 -1.30 9.40
C ILE A 56 -9.18 -1.10 8.70
N LEU A 57 -9.57 -1.99 7.80
CA LEU A 57 -10.86 -1.86 7.09
C LEU A 57 -12.05 -1.94 8.04
N ARG A 58 -11.98 -2.80 9.07
CA ARG A 58 -13.05 -2.93 10.08
C ARG A 58 -13.16 -1.69 10.97
N SER A 59 -12.06 -0.99 11.25
CA SER A 59 -12.08 0.22 12.09
C SER A 59 -12.62 1.47 11.39
N LEU A 60 -12.86 1.41 10.08
CA LEU A 60 -13.38 2.54 9.29
C LEU A 60 -14.91 2.57 9.20
N ARG A 61 -15.57 1.63 9.88
CA ARG A 61 -17.03 1.47 9.92
C ARG A 61 -17.57 1.96 11.26
#